data_AF-A0A1J1JDL1-F1
#
_entry.id   AF-A0A1J1JDL1-F1
#
_cell.length_a   1.000
_cell.length_b   1.000
_cell.length_c   1.000
_cell.angle_alpha   90.00
_cell.angle_beta   90.00
_cell.angle_gamma   90.00
#
_symmetry.space_group_name_H-M   'P 1'
#
loop_
_entity.id
_entity.type
_entity.pdbx_description
1 polymer ?
#
loop_
_entity_poly.entity_id
_entity_poly.type
_entity_poly.pdbx_seq_one_letter_code
_entity_poly.pdbx_strand_id
1 'polypeptide(L)'
;MRKWIVFRAEKRQPGWKDRKYAHTGSLTKTLFEHYDCSDKALPELGYRPPEFIRVDQFTDPNYPESSTHYRQSDWEVTRVETYTPDIPVGMDFDMVVICYCKYSPINATLKPMPEREVSVDSFGGDEVAYQQWLESQKQLAEV
;
A
#
# COMPACT_ATOMS: atom_id res chain seq x y z
N MET A 1 -5.16 -15.94 6.65
CA MET A 1 -6.31 -15.71 5.73
C MET A 1 -5.94 -14.58 4.79
N ARG A 2 -5.98 -14.82 3.48
CA ARG A 2 -5.61 -13.88 2.42
C ARG A 2 -6.80 -12.98 2.10
N LYS A 3 -6.60 -11.67 2.05
CA LYS A 3 -7.69 -10.69 1.89
C LYS A 3 -7.36 -9.78 0.72
N TRP A 4 -8.35 -9.47 -0.10
CA TRP A 4 -8.25 -8.38 -1.06
C TRP A 4 -8.99 -7.16 -0.52
N ILE A 5 -8.24 -6.12 -0.16
CA ILE A 5 -8.80 -4.92 0.48
C ILE A 5 -8.86 -3.79 -0.56
N VAL A 6 -10.07 -3.28 -0.78
CA VAL A 6 -10.37 -2.24 -1.76
C VAL A 6 -10.93 -1.02 -1.06
N PHE A 7 -10.26 0.12 -1.18
CA PHE A 7 -10.74 1.38 -0.64
C PHE A 7 -11.44 2.17 -1.73
N ARG A 8 -12.69 2.56 -1.48
CA ARG A 8 -13.54 3.25 -2.45
C ARG A 8 -14.03 4.56 -1.88
N ALA A 9 -13.97 5.61 -2.68
CA ALA A 9 -14.66 6.85 -2.36
C ALA A 9 -16.18 6.62 -2.34
N GLU A 10 -16.85 7.17 -1.33
CA GLU A 10 -18.31 7.25 -1.29
C GLU A 10 -18.89 8.01 -2.50
N LYS A 11 -20.23 7.97 -2.64
CA LYS A 11 -20.90 8.76 -3.69
C LYS A 11 -20.66 10.25 -3.45
N ARG A 12 -20.50 11.01 -4.54
CA ARG A 12 -20.37 12.48 -4.55
C ARG A 12 -19.16 13.04 -3.77
N GLN A 13 -18.11 12.26 -3.62
CA GLN A 13 -16.85 12.72 -3.04
C GLN A 13 -16.03 13.54 -4.07
N PRO A 14 -15.15 14.45 -3.60
CA PRO A 14 -14.33 15.28 -4.49
C PRO A 14 -13.34 14.47 -5.33
N GLY A 15 -12.77 15.12 -6.35
CA GLY A 15 -11.73 14.55 -7.22
C GLY A 15 -12.19 13.41 -8.14
N TRP A 16 -13.50 13.12 -8.23
CA TRP A 16 -13.98 11.98 -9.01
C TRP A 16 -13.72 12.10 -10.51
N LYS A 17 -13.64 13.32 -11.06
CA LYS A 17 -13.36 13.57 -12.49
C LYS A 17 -11.94 13.18 -12.89
N ASP A 18 -11.02 13.30 -11.93
CA ASP A 18 -9.60 13.04 -12.12
C ASP A 18 -9.23 11.61 -11.71
N ARG A 19 -10.08 10.95 -10.92
CA ARG A 19 -9.91 9.56 -10.49
C ARG A 19 -10.23 8.59 -11.63
N LYS A 20 -9.19 8.16 -12.35
CA LYS A 20 -9.28 7.27 -13.51
C LYS A 20 -8.39 6.05 -13.36
N TYR A 21 -8.81 4.93 -13.94
CA TYR A 21 -7.91 3.78 -14.12
C TYR A 21 -6.79 4.11 -15.10
N ALA A 22 -5.55 3.78 -14.75
CA ALA A 22 -4.39 4.07 -15.58
C ALA A 22 -4.47 3.43 -16.97
N HIS A 23 -4.99 2.20 -17.07
CA HIS A 23 -4.99 1.42 -18.31
C HIS A 23 -6.11 1.79 -19.30
N THR A 24 -7.24 2.32 -18.84
CA THR A 24 -8.40 2.66 -19.70
C THR A 24 -8.78 4.13 -19.69
N GLY A 25 -8.31 4.92 -18.72
CA GLY A 25 -8.79 6.28 -18.49
C GLY A 25 -10.24 6.36 -17.99
N SER A 26 -10.88 5.21 -17.71
CA SER A 26 -12.26 5.15 -17.22
C SER A 26 -12.34 5.67 -15.79
N LEU A 27 -13.43 6.38 -15.49
CA LEU A 27 -13.69 6.89 -14.15
C LEU A 27 -13.84 5.75 -13.15
N THR A 28 -13.25 5.92 -11.97
CA THR A 28 -13.36 4.94 -10.89
C THR A 28 -13.70 5.58 -9.56
N LYS A 29 -14.26 4.74 -8.68
CA LYS A 29 -14.43 5.07 -7.25
C LYS A 29 -13.29 4.49 -6.41
N THR A 30 -12.49 3.57 -6.95
CA THR A 30 -11.37 2.96 -6.23
C THR A 30 -10.29 4.00 -5.99
N LEU A 31 -9.92 4.17 -4.72
CA LEU A 31 -8.82 5.04 -4.28
C LEU A 31 -7.50 4.30 -4.38
N PHE A 32 -7.45 3.10 -3.80
CA PHE A 32 -6.32 2.17 -3.86
C PHE A 32 -6.80 0.79 -3.40
N GLU A 33 -6.03 -0.23 -3.71
CA GLU A 33 -6.31 -1.63 -3.34
C GLU A 33 -5.01 -2.35 -3.04
N HIS A 34 -5.06 -3.37 -2.20
CA HIS A 34 -3.93 -4.24 -1.94
C HIS A 34 -4.38 -5.64 -1.52
N TYR A 35 -3.48 -6.60 -1.70
CA TYR A 35 -3.62 -7.94 -1.14
C TYR A 35 -2.94 -7.99 0.22
N ASP A 36 -3.66 -8.43 1.24
CA ASP A 36 -3.17 -8.62 2.60
C ASP A 36 -3.12 -10.12 2.93
N CYS A 37 -1.90 -10.64 3.02
CA CYS A 37 -1.64 -12.01 3.48
C CYS A 37 -1.24 -12.07 4.96
N SER A 38 -1.28 -10.95 5.69
CA SER A 38 -0.92 -10.89 7.10
C SER A 38 -2.09 -11.22 8.03
N ASP A 39 -1.76 -11.50 9.28
CA ASP A 39 -2.74 -11.70 10.35
C ASP A 39 -3.24 -10.38 10.96
N LYS A 40 -2.97 -9.23 10.32
CA LYS A 40 -3.46 -7.93 10.80
C LYS A 40 -4.99 -7.86 10.76
N ALA A 41 -5.55 -7.10 11.69
CA ALA A 41 -6.98 -6.83 11.71
C ALA A 41 -7.42 -6.08 10.44
N LEU A 42 -8.70 -6.23 10.09
CA LEU A 42 -9.31 -5.48 8.98
C LEU A 42 -9.34 -3.98 9.32
N PRO A 43 -9.31 -3.09 8.31
CA PRO A 43 -9.53 -1.67 8.53
C PRO A 43 -10.88 -1.42 9.23
N GLU A 44 -10.86 -0.64 10.29
CA GLU A 44 -12.06 -0.25 11.04
C GLU A 44 -12.54 1.16 10.65
N LEU A 45 -13.68 1.57 11.20
CA LEU A 45 -14.19 2.94 11.05
C LEU A 45 -13.17 3.95 11.62
N GLY A 46 -12.96 5.05 10.91
CA GLY A 46 -11.95 6.05 11.24
C GLY A 46 -10.54 5.71 10.76
N TYR A 47 -10.31 4.50 10.25
CA TYR A 47 -9.01 4.13 9.66
C TYR A 47 -8.68 5.06 8.48
N ARG A 48 -7.42 5.48 8.42
CA ARG A 48 -6.87 6.28 7.33
C ARG A 48 -5.70 5.53 6.70
N PRO A 49 -5.83 5.11 5.43
CA PRO A 49 -4.77 4.41 4.74
C PRO A 49 -3.54 5.32 4.57
N PRO A 50 -2.33 4.75 4.47
CA PRO A 50 -1.16 5.51 4.06
C PRO A 50 -1.29 5.93 2.60
N GLU A 51 -0.94 7.18 2.32
CA GLU A 51 -0.73 7.71 0.97
C GLU A 51 0.77 7.83 0.72
N PHE A 52 1.22 7.28 -0.40
CA PHE A 52 2.63 7.31 -0.82
C PHE A 52 2.85 8.45 -1.80
N ILE A 53 3.89 9.26 -1.54
CA ILE A 53 4.16 10.50 -2.23
C ILE A 53 5.60 10.49 -2.72
N ARG A 54 5.81 10.95 -3.95
CA ARG A 54 7.13 11.26 -4.49
C ARG A 54 7.50 12.70 -4.15
N VAL A 55 8.63 12.87 -3.49
CA VAL A 55 9.30 14.16 -3.32
C VAL A 55 10.56 14.14 -4.17
N ASP A 56 10.56 14.93 -5.24
CA ASP A 56 11.59 14.91 -6.30
C ASP A 56 13.01 15.17 -5.77
N GLN A 57 13.17 15.86 -4.63
CA GLN A 57 14.48 16.10 -4.02
C GLN A 57 15.14 14.83 -3.44
N PHE A 58 14.35 13.79 -3.18
CA PHE A 58 14.80 12.54 -2.55
C PHE A 58 14.69 11.34 -3.49
N THR A 59 14.40 11.54 -4.77
CA THR A 59 14.27 10.45 -5.72
C THR A 59 15.63 9.86 -6.08
N ASP A 60 15.74 8.54 -6.00
CA ASP A 60 16.89 7.81 -6.55
C ASP A 60 16.87 7.91 -8.09
N PRO A 61 17.95 8.39 -8.74
CA PRO A 61 18.06 8.41 -10.20
C PRO A 61 17.83 7.06 -10.88
N ASN A 62 18.11 5.95 -10.21
CA ASN A 62 17.85 4.60 -10.73
C ASN A 62 16.37 4.22 -10.68
N TYR A 63 15.59 4.86 -9.80
CA TYR A 63 14.17 4.59 -9.58
C TYR A 63 13.36 5.90 -9.52
N PRO A 64 13.30 6.67 -10.64
CA PRO A 64 12.71 8.02 -10.65
C PRO A 64 11.21 8.04 -10.37
N GLU A 65 10.51 6.92 -10.57
CA GLU A 65 9.07 6.79 -10.31
C GLU A 65 8.76 6.24 -8.91
N SER A 66 9.77 6.01 -8.06
CA SER A 66 9.56 5.51 -6.71
C SER A 66 8.96 6.57 -5.79
N SER A 67 8.11 6.11 -4.86
CA SER A 67 7.63 6.96 -3.77
C SER A 67 8.71 7.07 -2.70
N THR A 68 8.96 8.29 -2.22
CA THR A 68 10.05 8.57 -1.27
C THR A 68 9.51 8.82 0.14
N HIS A 69 8.23 9.16 0.26
CA HIS A 69 7.59 9.51 1.51
C HIS A 69 6.18 8.91 1.61
N TYR A 70 5.63 8.93 2.82
CA TYR A 70 4.23 8.63 3.08
C TYR A 70 3.64 9.59 4.11
N ARG A 71 2.31 9.70 4.08
CA ARG A 71 1.53 10.35 5.12
C ARG A 71 0.23 9.57 5.35
N GLN A 72 -0.49 9.91 6.42
CA GLN A 72 -1.87 9.46 6.54
C GLN A 72 -2.74 10.15 5.50
N SER A 73 -3.63 9.39 4.87
CA SER A 73 -4.51 9.90 3.82
C SER A 73 -5.59 10.84 4.35
N ASP A 74 -6.01 11.76 3.48
CA ASP A 74 -7.20 12.59 3.65
C ASP A 74 -8.51 11.80 3.56
N TRP A 75 -8.45 10.52 3.18
CA TRP A 75 -9.60 9.62 3.12
C TRP A 75 -9.76 8.84 4.41
N GLU A 76 -10.95 8.89 4.98
CA GLU A 76 -11.30 8.21 6.23
C GLU A 76 -12.34 7.13 5.95
N VAL A 77 -12.11 5.92 6.46
CA VAL A 77 -13.07 4.81 6.34
C VAL A 77 -14.31 5.10 7.18
N THR A 78 -15.46 5.13 6.51
CA THR A 78 -16.77 5.39 7.13
C THR A 78 -17.69 4.17 7.10
N ARG A 79 -17.35 3.15 6.31
CA ARG A 79 -18.12 1.90 6.22
C ARG A 79 -17.25 0.78 5.66
N VAL A 80 -17.44 -0.42 6.18
CA VAL A 80 -16.71 -1.62 5.76
C VAL A 80 -17.72 -2.70 5.38
N GLU A 81 -17.55 -3.30 4.22
CA GLU A 81 -18.29 -4.48 3.78
C GLU A 81 -17.30 -5.63 3.56
N THR A 82 -17.65 -6.83 4.01
CA THR A 82 -16.85 -8.03 3.82
C THR A 82 -17.63 -9.05 3.00
N TYR A 83 -16.95 -9.69 2.06
CA TYR A 83 -17.50 -10.74 1.20
C TYR A 83 -16.57 -11.94 1.28
N THR A 84 -17.07 -13.01 1.87
CA THR A 84 -16.38 -14.30 1.92
C THR A 84 -17.16 -15.26 1.04
N PRO A 85 -16.52 -15.95 0.09
CA PRO A 85 -17.21 -16.95 -0.72
C PRO A 85 -17.62 -18.14 0.17
N ASP A 86 -18.86 -18.62 -0.01
CA ASP A 86 -19.40 -19.75 0.76
C ASP A 86 -18.74 -21.09 0.40
N ILE A 87 -18.15 -21.19 -0.79
CA ILE A 87 -17.49 -22.38 -1.31
C ILE A 87 -16.03 -22.00 -1.60
N PRO A 88 -15.04 -22.87 -1.29
CA PRO A 88 -13.66 -22.68 -1.72
C PRO A 88 -13.57 -22.72 -3.24
N VAL A 89 -13.77 -21.55 -3.86
CA VAL A 89 -13.38 -21.30 -5.23
C VAL A 89 -11.88 -21.12 -5.19
N GLY A 90 -11.11 -21.76 -6.07
CA GLY A 90 -9.65 -21.70 -6.11
C GLY A 90 -9.11 -20.30 -6.44
N MET A 91 -9.41 -19.33 -5.58
CA MET A 91 -9.02 -17.94 -5.65
C MET A 91 -7.72 -17.73 -4.88
N ASP A 92 -6.99 -16.70 -5.29
CA ASP A 92 -5.77 -16.27 -4.63
C ASP A 92 -6.02 -15.57 -3.28
N PHE A 93 -7.27 -15.25 -2.96
CA PHE A 93 -7.70 -14.66 -1.71
C PHE A 93 -8.91 -15.39 -1.13
N ASP A 94 -9.03 -15.34 0.19
CA ASP A 94 -10.09 -16.01 0.94
C ASP A 94 -11.28 -15.06 1.20
N MET A 95 -11.10 -13.74 1.09
CA MET A 95 -12.17 -12.74 1.22
C MET A 95 -11.88 -11.42 0.52
N VAL A 96 -12.94 -10.67 0.20
CA VAL A 96 -12.87 -9.29 -0.29
C VAL A 96 -13.39 -8.34 0.78
N VAL A 97 -12.67 -7.25 1.01
CA VAL A 97 -13.04 -6.22 1.99
C VAL A 97 -13.16 -4.89 1.25
N ILE A 98 -14.36 -4.30 1.26
CA ILE A 98 -14.63 -3.00 0.64
C ILE A 98 -14.75 -1.94 1.73
N CYS A 99 -13.76 -1.06 1.80
CA CYS A 99 -13.74 0.09 2.71
C CYS A 99 -14.24 1.33 1.96
N TYR A 100 -15.45 1.80 2.28
CA TYR A 100 -15.96 3.07 1.77
C TYR A 100 -15.39 4.22 2.59
N CYS A 101 -14.92 5.23 1.87
CA CYS A 101 -14.17 6.33 2.43
C CYS A 101 -14.83 7.67 2.09
N LYS A 102 -14.85 8.55 3.08
CA LYS A 102 -15.23 9.95 2.94
C LYS A 102 -13.97 10.81 2.91
N TYR A 103 -13.98 11.85 2.09
CA TYR A 103 -12.92 12.86 2.11
C TYR A 103 -13.05 13.70 3.39
N SER A 104 -12.01 13.68 4.21
CA SER A 104 -11.95 14.29 5.53
C SER A 104 -10.50 14.76 5.73
N PRO A 105 -10.10 15.88 5.09
CA PRO A 105 -8.69 16.25 4.95
C PRO A 105 -8.03 16.55 6.30
N ILE A 106 -6.77 16.16 6.42
CA ILE A 106 -5.97 16.34 7.65
C ILE A 106 -4.59 16.91 7.30
N ASN A 107 -4.02 17.66 8.24
CA ASN A 107 -2.64 18.10 8.13
C ASN A 107 -1.68 17.00 8.62
N ALA A 108 -1.63 15.89 7.89
CA ALA A 108 -0.77 14.76 8.22
C ALA A 108 0.69 15.08 7.88
N THR A 109 1.59 14.85 8.84
CA THR A 109 3.04 15.00 8.63
C THR A 109 3.54 14.02 7.58
N LEU A 110 4.30 14.54 6.61
CA LEU A 110 5.00 13.74 5.63
C LEU A 110 6.23 13.08 6.29
N LYS A 111 6.33 11.75 6.18
CA LYS A 111 7.41 10.94 6.74
C LYS A 111 8.20 10.29 5.61
N PRO A 112 9.54 10.20 5.70
CA PRO A 112 10.34 9.47 4.72
C PRO A 112 9.95 7.98 4.72
N MET A 113 10.07 7.32 3.57
CA MET A 113 9.97 5.86 3.50
C MET A 113 11.01 5.21 4.41
N PRO A 114 10.64 4.14 5.14
CA PRO A 114 11.62 3.36 5.86
C PRO A 114 12.62 2.75 4.87
N GLU A 115 13.86 2.58 5.33
CA GLU A 115 14.85 1.83 4.55
C GLU A 115 14.35 0.40 4.32
N ARG A 116 14.80 -0.18 3.21
CA ARG A 116 14.42 -1.55 2.86
C ARG A 116 14.97 -2.52 3.90
N GLU A 117 14.07 -3.18 4.62
CA GLU A 117 14.44 -4.28 5.50
C GLU A 117 14.77 -5.52 4.64
N VAL A 118 16.03 -5.96 4.71
CA VAL A 118 16.50 -7.19 4.05
C VAL A 118 16.79 -8.21 5.14
N SER A 119 16.16 -9.37 5.04
CA SER A 119 16.33 -10.49 5.98
C SER A 119 16.80 -11.74 5.24
N VAL A 120 17.15 -12.79 5.98
CA VAL A 120 17.49 -14.12 5.43
C VAL A 120 16.35 -14.66 4.54
N ASP A 121 15.10 -14.37 4.87
CA ASP A 121 13.93 -14.77 4.06
C ASP A 121 13.95 -14.13 2.66
N SER A 122 14.58 -12.96 2.51
CA SER A 122 14.76 -12.32 1.20
C SER A 122 15.65 -13.13 0.26
N PHE A 123 16.43 -14.08 0.81
CA PHE A 123 17.29 -15.02 0.12
C PHE A 123 16.73 -16.45 0.14
N GLY A 124 15.43 -16.61 0.43
CA GLY A 124 14.78 -17.93 0.48
C GLY A 124 15.29 -18.83 1.61
N GLY A 125 15.83 -18.25 2.69
CA GLY A 125 16.41 -19.01 3.79
C GLY A 125 17.92 -19.25 3.68
N ASP A 126 18.57 -18.78 2.61
CA ASP A 126 20.02 -18.93 2.43
C ASP A 126 20.80 -17.94 3.30
N GLU A 127 21.22 -18.41 4.48
CA GLU A 127 22.02 -17.63 5.42
C GLU A 127 23.38 -17.20 4.84
N VAL A 128 24.00 -18.01 3.98
CA VAL A 128 25.32 -17.72 3.40
C VAL A 128 25.20 -16.57 2.41
N ALA A 129 24.20 -16.62 1.52
CA ALA A 129 23.93 -15.54 0.57
C ALA A 129 23.58 -14.23 1.30
N TYR A 130 22.81 -14.31 2.39
CA TYR A 130 22.49 -13.14 3.21
C TYR A 130 23.74 -12.50 3.83
N GLN A 131 24.67 -13.30 4.39
CA GLN A 131 25.91 -12.77 4.96
C GLN A 131 26.82 -12.14 3.90
N GLN A 132 26.96 -12.76 2.72
CA GLN A 132 27.72 -12.19 1.61
C GLN A 132 27.14 -10.83 1.16
N TRP A 133 25.81 -10.72 1.12
CA TRP A 133 25.15 -9.45 0.83
C TRP A 133 25.46 -8.40 1.91
N LEU A 134 25.35 -8.73 3.20
CA LEU A 134 25.68 -7.81 4.30
C LEU A 134 27.12 -7.29 4.22
N GLU A 135 28.08 -8.15 3.87
CA GLU A 135 29.48 -7.75 3.67
C GLU A 135 29.64 -6.80 2.47
N SER A 136 28.93 -7.04 1.36
CA SER A 136 28.97 -6.17 0.18
C SER A 136 28.42 -4.76 0.47
N GLN A 137 27.41 -4.65 1.33
CA GLN A 137 26.84 -3.35 1.71
C GLN A 137 27.79 -2.54 2.59
N LYS A 138 28.56 -3.18 3.47
CA LYS A 138 29.58 -2.50 4.29
C LYS A 138 30.69 -1.89 3.43
N GLN A 139 31.14 -2.59 2.39
CA GLN A 139 32.16 -2.09 1.47
C GLN A 139 31.70 -0.87 0.67
N LEU A 140 30.41 -0.78 0.34
CA LEU A 140 29.84 0.40 -0.35
C LEU A 140 29.71 1.64 0.56
N ALA A 141 29.64 1.44 1.88
CA ALA A 141 29.49 2.53 2.85
C ALA A 141 30.84 3.17 3.27
N GLU A 142 31.97 2.55 2.95
CA GLU A 142 33.31 3.09 3.19
C GLU A 142 33.76 3.96 1.99
N VAL A 143 33.23 5.18 1.89
CA VAL A 143 33.73 6.25 0.99
C VAL A 143 33.86 7.56 1.75
#